data_AF-A0A842NXW2-F1
#
_entry.id   AF-A0A842NXW2-F1
#
_cell.length_a   1.000
_cell.length_b   1.000
_cell.length_c   1.000
_cell.angle_alpha   90.00
_cell.angle_beta   90.00
_cell.angle_gamma   90.00
#
_symmetry.space_group_name_H-M   'P 1'
#
loop_
_entity.id
_entity.type
_entity.pdbx_description
1 polymer ?
#
loop_
_entity_poly.entity_id
_entity_poly.type
_entity_poly.pdbx_seq_one_letter_code
_entity_poly.pdbx_strand_id
1 'polypeptide(L)' 'EIAPKDFFIKEMQEVSSEGGFRQAAIHCSDYLSENNNVEFSLSRGSFATILLREIMKPSDPLTAGF' A
#
# COMPACT_ATOMS: atom_id res chain seq x y z
N GLU A 1 -2.70 15.80 -19.56
CA GLU A 1 -1.44 15.10 -19.27
C GLU A 1 -0.83 15.75 -18.03
N ILE A 2 -0.23 14.97 -17.13
CA ILE A 2 0.41 15.46 -15.90
C ILE A 2 1.92 15.39 -16.11
N ALA A 3 2.64 16.47 -15.79
CA ALA A 3 4.09 16.57 -15.89
C ALA A 3 4.74 16.72 -14.50
N PRO A 4 6.02 16.33 -14.31
CA PRO A 4 6.71 16.46 -13.02
C PRO A 4 6.70 17.88 -12.43
N LYS A 5 6.77 18.91 -13.28
CA LYS A 5 6.73 20.32 -12.85
C LYS A 5 5.41 20.71 -12.16
N ASP A 6 4.34 19.96 -12.40
CA ASP A 6 3.00 20.26 -11.86
C ASP A 6 2.93 19.95 -10.35
N PHE A 7 3.93 19.26 -9.79
CA PHE A 7 4.07 18.99 -8.34
C PHE A 7 4.87 20.07 -7.60
N PHE A 8 5.35 21.11 -8.28
CA PHE A 8 5.99 22.26 -7.66
C PHE A 8 5.00 23.43 -7.51
N ILE A 9 4.82 23.90 -6.28
CA ILE A 9 3.88 24.98 -5.93
C ILE A 9 4.71 26.16 -5.43
N LYS A 10 4.92 27.16 -6.30
CA LYS A 10 5.80 28.30 -6.03
C LYS A 10 5.34 29.12 -4.83
N GLU A 11 4.02 29.27 -4.68
CA GLU A 11 3.37 30.06 -3.64
C GLU A 11 3.39 29.36 -2.26
N MET A 12 3.56 28.03 -2.24
CA MET A 12 3.59 27.20 -1.03
C MET A 12 4.59 26.06 -1.22
N GLN A 13 5.86 26.35 -1.02
CA GLN A 13 6.93 25.40 -1.31
C GLN A 13 6.87 24.16 -0.41
N GLU A 14 6.32 24.29 0.80
CA GLU A 14 6.21 23.23 1.80
C GLU A 14 5.29 22.08 1.39
N VAL A 15 4.36 22.33 0.45
CA VAL A 15 3.47 21.30 -0.11
C VAL A 15 3.94 20.78 -1.46
N SER A 16 5.06 21.30 -1.98
CA SER A 16 5.68 20.76 -3.19
C SER A 16 6.19 19.34 -2.94
N SER A 17 6.09 18.49 -3.96
CA SER A 17 6.57 17.11 -3.86
C SER A 17 7.61 16.81 -4.93
N GLU A 18 8.83 16.51 -4.50
CA GLU A 18 9.90 16.01 -5.39
C GLU A 18 9.64 14.56 -5.85
N GLY A 19 8.70 13.87 -5.20
CA GLY A 19 8.46 12.45 -5.38
C GLY A 19 9.57 11.59 -4.77
N GLY A 20 9.62 10.34 -5.19
CA GLY A 20 10.58 9.36 -4.71
C GLY A 20 10.31 7.98 -5.28
N PHE A 21 11.14 7.01 -4.92
CA PHE A 21 10.97 5.62 -5.34
C PHE A 21 10.35 4.80 -4.22
N ARG A 22 9.44 3.90 -4.59
CA ARG A 22 8.87 2.90 -3.70
C ARG A 22 9.02 1.52 -4.32
N GLN A 23 9.33 0.52 -3.50
CA GLN A 23 9.29 -0.87 -3.97
C GLN A 23 7.89 -1.22 -4.45
N ALA A 24 7.78 -1.77 -5.66
CA ALA A 24 6.50 -2.11 -6.27
C ALA A 24 5.86 -3.34 -5.61
N ALA A 25 6.67 -4.34 -5.26
CA ALA A 25 6.24 -5.52 -4.54
C ALA A 25 6.55 -5.40 -3.05
N ILE A 26 5.67 -5.93 -2.22
CA ILE A 26 5.89 -6.05 -0.77
C ILE A 26 6.65 -7.34 -0.51
N HIS A 27 7.74 -7.23 0.24
CA HIS A 27 8.40 -8.40 0.81
C HIS A 27 7.68 -8.81 2.08
N CYS A 28 7.15 -10.04 2.09
CA CYS A 28 6.50 -10.67 3.22
C CYS A 28 7.30 -11.93 3.57
N SER A 29 7.77 -12.03 4.82
CA SER A 29 8.47 -13.21 5.33
C SER A 29 7.71 -13.85 6.48
N ASP A 30 8.11 -15.07 6.85
CA ASP A 30 7.59 -15.78 8.02
C ASP A 30 6.06 -15.94 8.01
N TYR A 31 5.49 -16.12 6.82
CA TYR A 31 4.05 -16.25 6.64
C TYR A 31 3.55 -17.60 7.20
N LEU A 32 2.56 -17.51 8.08
CA LEU A 32 1.80 -18.65 8.59
C LEU A 32 0.32 -18.27 8.62
N SER A 33 -0.56 -19.21 8.26
CA SER A 33 -2.00 -19.05 8.41
C SER A 33 -2.63 -20.31 8.98
N GLU A 34 -3.39 -20.13 10.05
CA GLU A 34 -4.15 -21.18 10.71
C GLU A 34 -5.54 -20.65 11.09
N ASN A 35 -6.58 -21.23 10.48
CA ASN A 35 -7.97 -20.79 10.63
C ASN A 35 -8.14 -19.29 10.33
N ASN A 36 -8.40 -18.48 11.37
CA ASN A 36 -8.58 -17.04 11.29
C ASN A 36 -7.35 -16.25 11.78
N ASN A 37 -6.27 -16.94 12.13
CA ASN A 37 -5.01 -16.32 12.54
C ASN A 37 -4.04 -16.31 11.35
N VAL A 38 -3.38 -15.16 11.16
CA VAL A 38 -2.33 -14.99 10.16
C VAL A 38 -1.16 -14.27 10.83
N GLU A 39 0.02 -14.84 10.70
CA GLU A 39 1.29 -14.29 11.19
C GLU A 39 2.20 -14.02 10.00
N PHE A 40 2.90 -12.88 10.02
CA PHE A 40 3.81 -12.47 8.96
C PHE A 40 4.67 -11.28 9.40
N SER A 41 5.83 -11.13 8.76
CA SER A 41 6.73 -10.00 8.94
C SER A 41 6.73 -9.11 7.69
N LEU A 42 6.66 -7.78 7.88
CA LEU A 42 6.74 -6.79 6.81
C LEU A 42 7.83 -5.75 7.06
N SER A 43 8.42 -5.24 5.97
CA SER A 43 9.33 -4.10 6.01
C SER A 43 8.64 -2.84 6.56
N ARG A 44 9.39 -2.03 7.32
CA ARG A 44 8.92 -0.72 7.82
C ARG A 44 8.33 0.12 6.68
N GLY A 45 7.16 0.73 6.93
CA GLY A 45 6.42 1.51 5.93
C GLY A 45 5.48 0.68 5.04
N SER A 46 5.42 -0.64 5.25
CA SER A 46 4.37 -1.50 4.69
C SER A 46 3.18 -1.57 5.64
N PHE A 47 2.01 -1.87 5.08
CA PHE A 47 0.77 -1.99 5.85
C PHE A 47 0.26 -3.42 5.80
N ALA A 48 -0.06 -3.99 6.98
CA ALA A 48 -0.67 -5.31 7.11
C ALA A 48 -1.93 -5.48 6.25
N THR A 49 -2.71 -4.41 6.11
CA THR A 49 -3.94 -4.38 5.32
C THR A 49 -3.72 -4.70 3.84
N ILE A 50 -2.54 -4.43 3.28
CA ILE A 50 -2.24 -4.78 1.89
C ILE A 50 -2.19 -6.30 1.74
N LEU A 51 -1.59 -7.01 2.69
CA LEU A 51 -1.57 -8.49 2.69
C LEU A 51 -2.97 -9.05 2.99
N LEU A 52 -3.66 -8.52 4.00
CA LEU A 52 -5.00 -8.98 4.37
C LEU A 52 -5.99 -8.86 3.20
N ARG A 53 -5.90 -7.79 2.40
CA ARG A 53 -6.71 -7.63 1.18
C ARG A 53 -6.49 -8.77 0.19
N GLU A 54 -5.25 -9.20 0.02
CA GLU A 54 -4.90 -10.29 -0.90
C GLU A 54 -5.34 -11.67 -0.37
N ILE A 55 -5.35 -11.86 0.95
CA ILE A 55 -5.82 -13.10 1.60
C ILE A 55 -7.35 -13.21 1.58
N MET A 56 -8.04 -12.14 1.99
CA MET A 56 -9.51 -12.15 2.12
C MET A 56 -10.24 -12.15 0.78
N LYS A 57 -9.62 -11.55 -0.25
CA LYS A 57 -10.08 -11.36 -1.64
C LYS A 57 -11.49 -11.92 -1.91
N PRO A 58 -12.55 -11.17 -1.52
CA PRO A 58 -13.92 -11.66 -1.66
C PRO A 58 -14.27 -11.87 -3.13
N SER A 59 -15.10 -12.87 -3.41
CA SER A 59 -15.60 -13.12 -4.77
C SER A 59 -16.42 -11.96 -5.31
N ASP A 60 -17.15 -11.27 -4.42
CA ASP A 60 -17.90 -10.05 -4.72
C ASP A 60 -17.46 -8.91 -3.77
N PRO A 61 -16.61 -7.99 -4.25
CA PRO A 61 -16.15 -6.85 -3.46
C PRO A 61 -17.28 -5.90 -3.02
N LEU A 62 -18.29 -5.70 -3.87
CA LEU A 62 -19.37 -4.74 -3.59
C LEU A 62 -20.23 -5.21 -2.43
N THR A 63 -20.61 -6.49 -2.44
CA THR A 63 -21.36 -7.10 -1.33
C THR A 63 -20.53 -7.15 -0.04
N ALA A 64 -19.20 -7.21 -0.13
CA ALA A 64 -18.29 -7.17 1.01
C ALA A 64 -17.99 -5.74 1.52
N GLY A 65 -18.55 -4.69 0.90
CA GLY A 65 -18.42 -3.30 1.34
C GLY A 65 -17.17 -2.57 0.84
N PHE A 66 -16.60 -3.00 -0.29
CA PHE A 66 -15.47 -2.38 -0.98
C PHE A 66 -15.87 -1.68 -2.28
#